data_AF-A0A7Y6XJ83-F1
#
_entry.id   AF-A0A7Y6XJ83-F1
#
_cell.length_a   1.000
_cell.length_b   1.000
_cell.length_c   1.000
_cell.angle_alpha   90.00
_cell.angle_beta   90.00
_cell.angle_gamma   90.00
#
_symmetry.space_group_name_H-M   'P 1'
#
loop_
_entity.id
_entity.type
_entity.pdbx_description
1 polymer ?
#
loop_
_entity_poly.entity_id
_entity_poly.type
_entity_poly.pdbx_seq_one_letter_code
_entity_poly.pdbx_strand_id
1 'polypeptide(L)'
;MVLPCSVVQRRGQPTRESVDARWVCPSCAHVVLIGPDERCSVCGGSLSEVLRAARGAPPPLPPRALTRAQRQAVWRPASSSRHALGTFLLTVGLLMVPVAVAYLRPLGVPAVILGGLGMLLRRTAWPPALRREQRQRLHALRWGLPAAAELTRVERDFVPGVKAGSVVRLEYVFTVHGELLHGAMPSPHVLDLQRRPGEGIWVVYLPDDPSVSALWPPGP
;
A
#
# COMPACT_ATOMS: atom_id res chain seq x y z
N MET A 1 19.24 5.33 -59.61
CA MET A 1 19.64 6.30 -58.57
C MET A 1 18.53 6.35 -57.54
N VAL A 2 18.72 5.69 -56.40
CA VAL A 2 17.74 5.62 -55.29
C VAL A 2 18.49 6.06 -54.04
N LEU A 3 18.04 7.14 -53.41
CA LEU A 3 18.63 7.71 -52.20
C LEU A 3 18.23 6.89 -50.96
N PRO A 4 19.13 6.69 -49.98
CA PRO A 4 18.80 5.98 -48.74
C PRO A 4 18.10 6.92 -47.74
N CYS A 5 17.01 6.41 -47.15
CA CYS A 5 16.35 6.97 -45.97
C CYS A 5 17.28 6.91 -44.75
N SER A 6 17.68 8.07 -44.25
CA SER A 6 18.38 8.23 -42.97
C SER A 6 17.41 8.03 -41.80
N VAL A 7 17.66 6.97 -41.03
CA VAL A 7 16.98 6.69 -39.75
C VAL A 7 17.43 7.73 -38.72
N VAL A 8 16.50 8.59 -38.33
CA VAL A 8 16.69 9.57 -37.25
C VAL A 8 16.75 8.83 -35.91
N GLN A 9 17.96 8.71 -35.38
CA GLN A 9 18.26 8.29 -34.01
C GLN A 9 17.61 9.29 -33.04
N ARG A 10 16.46 8.93 -32.46
CA ARG A 10 15.90 9.64 -31.30
C ARG A 10 16.82 9.41 -30.11
N ARG A 11 17.65 10.41 -29.80
CA ARG A 11 18.35 10.52 -28.52
C ARG A 11 17.31 10.39 -27.40
N GLY A 12 17.55 9.45 -26.49
CA GLY A 12 16.74 9.22 -25.30
C GLY A 12 16.53 10.54 -24.56
N GLN A 13 15.26 10.89 -24.35
CA GLN A 13 14.93 11.95 -23.40
C GLN A 13 15.36 11.47 -22.01
N PRO A 14 16.16 12.26 -21.28
CA PRO A 14 16.42 11.97 -19.88
C PRO A 14 15.08 12.04 -19.14
N THR A 15 14.68 10.93 -18.55
CA THR A 15 13.51 10.86 -17.66
C THR A 15 13.72 11.86 -16.52
N ARG A 16 12.71 12.71 -16.33
CA ARG A 16 12.62 13.75 -15.31
C ARG A 16 13.05 13.24 -13.94
N GLU A 17 14.04 13.94 -13.38
CA GLU A 17 14.05 14.33 -11.97
C GLU A 17 13.95 13.15 -10.99
N SER A 18 14.97 12.28 -11.03
CA SER A 18 15.41 11.61 -9.80
C SER A 18 15.72 12.70 -8.79
N VAL A 19 14.79 12.97 -7.89
CA VAL A 19 15.02 13.84 -6.73
C VAL A 19 16.28 13.34 -6.08
N ASP A 20 17.36 14.13 -6.15
CA ASP A 20 18.67 13.81 -5.60
C ASP A 20 18.54 13.51 -4.11
N ALA A 21 18.29 12.26 -3.77
CA ALA A 21 18.25 11.78 -2.41
C ALA A 21 19.68 11.91 -1.88
N ARG A 22 19.88 12.93 -1.05
CA ARG A 22 21.17 13.24 -0.42
C ARG A 22 21.32 12.35 0.80
N TRP A 23 22.27 11.43 0.75
CA TRP A 23 22.61 10.54 1.87
C TRP A 23 23.96 10.91 2.46
N VAL A 24 24.12 10.76 3.76
CA VAL A 24 25.39 11.04 4.46
C VAL A 24 26.18 9.74 4.56
N CYS A 25 27.40 9.72 4.03
CA CYS A 25 28.29 8.56 4.14
C CYS A 25 28.77 8.41 5.59
N PRO A 26 28.68 7.22 6.22
CA PRO A 26 29.08 7.01 7.61
C PRO A 26 30.60 7.08 7.79
N SER A 27 31.38 6.72 6.78
CA SER A 27 32.84 6.69 6.86
C SER A 27 33.48 8.08 6.79
N CYS A 28 32.90 9.01 6.03
CA CYS A 28 33.49 10.35 5.82
C CYS A 28 32.55 11.51 6.16
N ALA A 29 31.33 11.24 6.63
CA ALA A 29 30.27 12.21 6.93
C ALA A 29 29.90 13.15 5.75
N HIS A 30 30.34 12.83 4.53
CA HIS A 30 30.06 13.65 3.37
C HIS A 30 28.69 13.32 2.78
N VAL A 31 27.99 14.34 2.29
CA VAL A 31 26.77 14.14 1.51
C VAL A 31 27.16 13.59 0.15
N VAL A 32 26.57 12.46 -0.24
CA VAL A 32 26.82 11.76 -1.50
C VAL A 32 25.51 11.61 -2.27
N LEU A 33 25.59 11.72 -3.59
CA LEU A 33 24.54 11.32 -4.51
C LEU A 33 24.66 9.82 -4.77
N ILE A 34 23.57 9.08 -4.66
CA ILE A 34 23.59 7.64 -5.00
C ILE A 34 23.74 7.53 -6.51
N GLY A 35 24.94 7.14 -6.96
CA GLY A 35 25.17 6.64 -8.31
C GLY A 35 24.85 5.15 -8.41
N PRO A 36 24.97 4.56 -9.61
CA PRO A 36 24.81 3.10 -9.80
C PRO A 36 25.85 2.29 -9.01
N ASP A 37 26.98 2.92 -8.66
CA ASP A 37 28.00 2.31 -7.81
C ASP A 37 27.63 2.52 -6.34
N GLU A 38 27.40 1.43 -5.60
CA GLU A 38 27.12 1.43 -4.15
C GLU A 38 28.33 1.85 -3.28
N ARG A 39 29.17 2.77 -3.77
CA ARG A 39 30.39 3.24 -3.12
C ARG A 39 30.42 4.77 -3.07
N CYS A 40 30.90 5.30 -1.96
CA CYS A 40 31.07 6.74 -1.81
C CYS A 40 32.14 7.25 -2.77
N SER A 41 31.83 8.27 -3.57
CA SER A 41 32.79 8.89 -4.50
C SER A 41 33.99 9.55 -3.82
N VAL A 42 33.85 9.93 -2.54
CA VAL A 42 34.89 10.64 -1.77
C VAL A 42 35.82 9.66 -1.06
N CYS A 43 35.29 8.63 -0.40
CA CYS A 43 36.07 7.73 0.45
C CYS A 43 36.10 6.27 -0.02
N GLY A 44 35.34 5.91 -1.06
CA GLY A 44 35.21 4.53 -1.53
C GLY A 44 34.44 3.59 -0.62
N GLY A 45 33.97 4.05 0.54
CA GLY A 45 33.22 3.24 1.52
C GLY A 45 31.90 2.72 0.95
N SER A 46 31.50 1.51 1.36
CA SER A 46 30.27 0.87 0.91
C SER A 46 29.04 1.58 1.46
N LEU A 47 28.18 2.08 0.57
CA LEU A 47 26.88 2.66 0.93
C LEU A 47 25.82 1.58 1.23
N SER A 48 26.10 0.31 0.91
CA SER A 48 25.19 -0.81 1.11
C SER A 48 24.70 -0.93 2.56
N GLU A 49 25.55 -0.64 3.54
CA GLU A 49 25.19 -0.70 4.96
C GLU A 49 24.27 0.43 5.38
N VAL A 50 24.50 1.64 4.85
CA VAL A 50 23.63 2.81 5.07
C VAL A 50 22.26 2.58 4.48
N LEU A 51 22.22 2.06 3.25
CA LEU A 51 20.97 1.73 2.57
C LEU A 51 20.23 0.61 3.29
N ARG A 52 20.93 -0.39 3.83
CA ARG A 52 20.31 -1.42 4.69
C ARG A 52 19.79 -0.83 6.00
N ALA A 53 20.55 0.04 6.66
CA ALA A 53 20.14 0.69 7.90
C ALA A 53 18.90 1.58 7.68
N ALA A 54 18.82 2.29 6.55
CA ALA A 54 17.70 3.14 6.20
C ALA A 54 16.37 2.38 5.99
N ARG A 55 16.42 1.15 5.45
CA ARG A 55 15.23 0.29 5.23
C ARG A 55 14.61 -0.25 6.52
N GLY A 56 15.37 -0.25 7.61
CA GLY A 56 15.01 -0.93 8.85
C GLY A 56 15.16 -2.46 8.76
N ALA A 57 14.67 -3.16 9.79
CA ALA A 57 14.83 -4.61 9.89
C ALA A 57 14.07 -5.34 8.76
N PRO A 58 14.71 -6.33 8.09
CA PRO A 58 14.04 -7.13 7.09
C PRO A 58 12.88 -7.93 7.70
N PRO A 59 11.81 -8.22 6.94
CA PRO A 59 10.75 -9.07 7.42
C PRO A 59 11.27 -10.49 7.68
N PRO A 60 10.70 -11.21 8.66
CA PRO A 60 11.05 -12.61 8.88
C PRO A 60 10.73 -13.47 7.65
N LEU A 61 11.39 -14.62 7.54
CA LEU A 61 11.10 -15.58 6.47
C LEU A 61 9.67 -16.15 6.63
N PRO A 62 8.99 -16.48 5.51
CA PRO A 62 7.66 -17.08 5.56
C PRO A 62 7.71 -18.52 6.11
N PRO A 63 6.63 -19.03 6.74
CA PRO A 63 5.39 -18.33 7.09
C PRO A 63 5.54 -17.33 8.23
N ARG A 64 5.01 -16.12 8.04
CA ARG A 64 4.99 -15.07 9.05
C ARG A 64 3.69 -15.06 9.84
N ALA A 65 3.80 -14.90 11.16
CA ALA A 65 2.64 -14.64 12.01
C ALA A 65 2.29 -13.14 12.00
N LEU A 66 1.15 -12.78 11.41
CA LEU A 66 0.66 -11.41 11.40
C LEU A 66 -0.12 -11.09 12.67
N THR A 67 0.20 -9.98 13.32
CA THR A 67 -0.54 -9.53 14.50
C THR A 67 -1.98 -9.12 14.13
N ARG A 68 -2.85 -8.99 15.14
CA ARG A 68 -4.24 -8.54 14.89
C ARG A 68 -4.27 -7.12 14.31
N ALA A 69 -3.43 -6.22 14.79
CA ALA A 69 -3.31 -4.85 14.30
C ALA A 69 -2.90 -4.83 12.81
N GLN A 70 -1.87 -5.60 12.44
CA GLN A 70 -1.41 -5.70 11.05
C GLN A 70 -2.51 -6.25 10.12
N ARG A 71 -3.26 -7.26 10.57
CA ARG A 71 -4.40 -7.79 9.80
C ARG A 71 -5.51 -6.77 9.64
N GLN A 72 -5.83 -6.00 10.68
CA GLN A 72 -6.85 -4.95 10.64
C GLN A 72 -6.42 -3.77 9.76
N ALA A 73 -5.14 -3.45 9.71
CA ALA A 73 -4.63 -2.41 8.85
C ALA A 73 -4.87 -2.70 7.37
N VAL A 74 -4.82 -3.97 6.96
CA VAL A 74 -5.14 -4.40 5.58
C VAL A 74 -6.65 -4.54 5.36
N TRP A 75 -7.39 -5.10 6.32
CA TRP A 75 -8.85 -5.31 6.22
C TRP A 75 -9.63 -4.02 6.49
N ARG A 76 -9.82 -3.19 5.46
CA ARG A 76 -10.59 -1.93 5.57
C ARG A 76 -11.78 -1.88 4.59
N PRO A 77 -12.96 -1.38 5.00
CA PRO A 77 -14.05 -1.15 4.07
C PRO A 77 -13.71 -0.05 3.07
N ALA A 78 -14.30 -0.09 1.88
CA ALA A 78 -14.14 0.96 0.87
C ALA A 78 -14.64 2.32 1.38
N SER A 79 -15.71 2.30 2.19
CA SER A 79 -16.28 3.48 2.81
C SER A 79 -16.58 3.20 4.28
N SER A 80 -15.78 3.81 5.15
CA SER A 80 -15.96 3.69 6.61
C SER A 80 -17.30 4.28 7.06
N SER A 81 -17.73 5.40 6.46
CA SER A 81 -19.02 6.05 6.78
C SER A 81 -20.23 5.18 6.41
N ARG A 82 -20.27 4.61 5.20
CA ARG A 82 -21.35 3.69 4.78
C ARG A 82 -21.37 2.43 5.64
N HIS A 83 -20.19 1.91 5.99
CA HIS A 83 -20.11 0.76 6.88
C HIS A 83 -20.66 1.06 8.28
N ALA A 84 -20.29 2.22 8.86
CA ALA A 84 -20.76 2.66 10.16
C ALA A 84 -22.28 2.90 10.17
N LEU A 85 -22.79 3.64 9.18
CA LEU A 85 -24.23 3.89 9.02
C LEU A 85 -25.02 2.60 8.81
N GLY A 86 -24.52 1.71 7.95
CA GLY A 86 -25.14 0.40 7.72
C GLY A 86 -25.17 -0.46 8.98
N THR A 87 -24.10 -0.44 9.77
CA THR A 87 -24.03 -1.16 11.05
C THR A 87 -25.02 -0.56 12.06
N PHE A 88 -25.11 0.77 12.16
CA PHE A 88 -26.08 1.44 13.03
C PHE A 88 -27.52 1.06 12.69
N LEU A 89 -27.93 1.23 11.42
CA LEU A 89 -29.29 0.91 10.97
C LEU A 89 -29.64 -0.57 11.17
N LEU A 90 -28.68 -1.47 10.90
CA LEU A 90 -28.86 -2.91 11.13
C LEU A 90 -29.08 -3.23 12.60
N THR A 91 -28.31 -2.59 13.49
CA THR A 91 -28.39 -2.83 14.94
C THR A 91 -29.72 -2.33 15.49
N VAL A 92 -30.15 -1.13 15.08
CA VAL A 92 -31.47 -0.58 15.44
C VAL A 92 -32.59 -1.48 14.93
N GLY A 93 -32.56 -1.86 13.65
CA GLY A 93 -33.56 -2.76 13.06
C GLY A 93 -33.66 -4.09 13.81
N LEU A 94 -32.52 -4.69 14.16
CA LEU A 94 -32.47 -5.95 14.92
C LEU A 94 -33.04 -5.81 16.34
N LEU A 95 -32.74 -4.72 17.04
CA LEU A 95 -33.28 -4.44 18.38
C LEU A 95 -34.80 -4.21 18.37
N MET A 96 -35.37 -3.72 17.27
CA MET A 96 -36.82 -3.53 17.15
C MET A 96 -37.60 -4.83 16.89
N VAL A 97 -36.95 -5.88 16.38
CA VAL A 97 -37.60 -7.17 16.08
C VAL A 97 -38.34 -7.77 17.28
N PRO A 98 -37.74 -7.96 18.47
CA PRO A 98 -38.45 -8.56 19.60
C PRO A 98 -39.64 -7.72 20.06
N VAL A 99 -39.53 -6.38 20.02
CA VAL A 99 -40.63 -5.47 20.37
C VAL A 99 -41.77 -5.55 19.36
N ALA A 100 -41.45 -5.64 18.08
CA ALA A 100 -42.43 -5.80 17.01
C ALA A 100 -43.18 -7.14 17.09
N VAL A 101 -42.48 -8.22 17.44
CA VAL A 101 -43.06 -9.55 17.59
C VAL A 101 -43.94 -9.63 18.84
N ALA A 102 -43.49 -9.07 19.96
CA ALA A 102 -44.18 -9.22 21.25
C ALA A 102 -45.32 -8.23 21.47
N TYR A 103 -45.22 -6.99 20.96
CA TYR A 103 -46.13 -5.90 21.36
C TYR A 103 -46.81 -5.18 20.20
N LEU A 104 -46.09 -4.86 19.12
CA LEU A 104 -46.64 -4.06 18.01
C LEU A 104 -46.25 -4.61 16.64
N ARG A 105 -47.15 -5.40 16.04
CA ARG A 105 -47.07 -5.81 14.62
C ARG A 105 -46.73 -4.67 13.64
N PRO A 106 -47.26 -3.43 13.74
CA PRO A 106 -46.91 -2.37 12.80
C PRO A 106 -45.43 -1.93 12.89
N LEU A 107 -44.73 -2.19 14.01
CA LEU A 107 -43.29 -1.94 14.12
C LEU A 107 -42.44 -2.96 13.35
N GLY A 108 -43.03 -4.05 12.87
CA GLY A 108 -42.31 -5.06 12.08
C GLY A 108 -41.83 -4.51 10.74
N VAL A 109 -42.65 -3.72 10.04
CA VAL A 109 -42.31 -3.13 8.75
C VAL A 109 -41.08 -2.21 8.84
N PRO A 110 -41.02 -1.19 9.72
CA PRO A 110 -39.83 -0.35 9.84
C PRO A 110 -38.60 -1.12 10.32
N ALA A 111 -38.76 -2.13 11.19
CA ALA A 111 -37.65 -2.98 11.62
C ALA A 111 -37.01 -3.73 10.43
N VAL A 112 -37.83 -4.30 9.55
CA VAL A 112 -37.37 -4.98 8.32
C VAL A 112 -36.73 -3.99 7.35
N ILE A 113 -37.31 -2.80 7.16
CA ILE A 113 -36.75 -1.78 6.27
C ILE A 113 -35.38 -1.30 6.77
N LEU A 114 -35.26 -0.96 8.05
CA LEU A 114 -34.01 -0.51 8.66
C LEU A 114 -32.94 -1.60 8.63
N GLY A 115 -33.31 -2.83 9.00
CA GLY A 115 -32.42 -3.99 8.95
C GLY A 115 -31.94 -4.29 7.53
N GLY A 116 -32.85 -4.29 6.56
CA GLY A 116 -32.57 -4.52 5.14
C GLY A 116 -31.65 -3.44 4.55
N LEU A 117 -31.95 -2.16 4.80
CA LEU A 117 -31.13 -1.05 4.35
C LEU A 117 -29.75 -1.06 5.00
N GLY A 118 -29.68 -1.34 6.30
CA GLY A 118 -28.41 -1.48 7.02
C GLY A 118 -27.53 -2.61 6.45
N MET A 119 -28.13 -3.77 6.17
CA MET A 119 -27.47 -4.91 5.53
C MET A 119 -26.94 -4.55 4.14
N LEU A 120 -27.73 -3.84 3.32
CA LEU A 120 -27.34 -3.41 1.98
C LEU A 120 -26.17 -2.43 2.01
N LEU A 121 -26.23 -1.39 2.84
CA LEU A 121 -25.14 -0.42 3.00
C LEU A 121 -23.85 -1.10 3.48
N ARG A 122 -23.97 -2.06 4.40
CA ARG A 122 -22.83 -2.83 4.89
C ARG A 122 -22.22 -3.71 3.79
N ARG A 123 -23.04 -4.33 2.93
CA ARG A 123 -22.57 -5.14 1.78
C ARG A 123 -21.89 -4.29 0.72
N THR A 124 -22.46 -3.14 0.36
CA THR A 124 -21.88 -2.24 -0.65
C THR A 124 -20.58 -1.57 -0.19
N ALA A 125 -20.38 -1.42 1.13
CA ALA A 125 -19.11 -0.98 1.70
C ALA A 125 -17.96 -2.01 1.52
N TRP A 126 -18.27 -3.25 1.14
CA TRP A 126 -17.30 -4.35 0.95
C TRP A 126 -17.40 -5.01 -0.44
N PRO A 127 -16.96 -4.30 -1.51
CA PRO A 127 -16.94 -4.86 -2.85
C PRO A 127 -16.16 -6.20 -2.89
N PRO A 128 -16.60 -7.20 -3.67
CA PRO A 128 -15.90 -8.48 -3.77
C PRO A 128 -14.48 -8.32 -4.32
N ALA A 129 -14.25 -7.37 -5.24
CA ALA A 129 -12.92 -7.05 -5.77
C ALA A 129 -11.95 -6.61 -4.66
N LEU A 130 -12.37 -5.65 -3.82
CA LEU A 130 -11.56 -5.17 -2.69
C LEU A 130 -11.22 -6.31 -1.71
N ARG A 131 -12.17 -7.21 -1.44
CA ARG A 131 -11.94 -8.36 -0.56
C ARG A 131 -10.91 -9.35 -1.14
N ARG A 132 -10.89 -9.54 -2.46
CA ARG A 132 -9.89 -10.39 -3.14
C ARG A 132 -8.51 -9.77 -3.04
N GLU A 133 -8.41 -8.48 -3.33
CA GLU A 133 -7.14 -7.73 -3.25
C GLU A 133 -6.57 -7.73 -1.83
N GLN A 134 -7.39 -7.47 -0.81
CA GLN A 134 -6.95 -7.51 0.59
C GLN A 134 -6.51 -8.91 1.05
N ARG A 135 -7.18 -9.97 0.56
CA ARG A 135 -6.76 -11.36 0.82
C ARG A 135 -5.42 -11.67 0.16
N GLN A 136 -5.22 -11.25 -1.09
CA GLN A 136 -3.95 -11.42 -1.80
C GLN A 136 -2.82 -10.67 -1.08
N ARG A 137 -3.05 -9.43 -0.64
CA ARG A 137 -2.09 -8.67 0.16
C ARG A 137 -1.74 -9.38 1.48
N LEU A 138 -2.73 -9.90 2.19
CA LEU A 138 -2.49 -10.68 3.41
C LEU A 138 -1.75 -11.99 3.13
N HIS A 139 -2.00 -12.60 1.98
CA HIS A 139 -1.29 -13.78 1.52
C HIS A 139 0.19 -13.45 1.28
N ALA A 140 0.50 -12.37 0.55
CA ALA A 140 1.86 -11.87 0.37
C ALA A 140 2.54 -11.50 1.70
N LEU A 141 1.83 -10.82 2.61
CA LEU A 141 2.36 -10.51 3.94
C LEU A 141 2.68 -11.76 4.76
N ARG A 142 1.94 -12.85 4.60
CA ARG A 142 2.16 -14.09 5.34
C ARG A 142 3.21 -15.00 4.70
N TRP A 143 3.18 -15.13 3.38
CA TRP A 143 3.93 -16.16 2.64
C TRP A 143 4.96 -15.60 1.64
N GLY A 144 4.94 -14.30 1.38
CA GLY A 144 5.82 -13.70 0.39
C GLY A 144 7.29 -13.67 0.82
N LEU A 145 8.18 -13.57 -0.15
CA LEU A 145 9.61 -13.39 0.09
C LEU A 145 9.95 -11.90 0.23
N PRO A 146 10.89 -11.53 1.12
CA PRO A 146 11.41 -10.16 1.15
C PRO A 146 12.12 -9.78 -0.15
N ALA A 147 11.87 -8.57 -0.63
CA ALA A 147 12.68 -7.87 -1.60
C ALA A 147 13.01 -6.46 -1.10
N ALA A 148 14.23 -6.01 -1.37
CA ALA A 148 14.57 -4.61 -1.23
C ALA A 148 13.89 -3.83 -2.35
N ALA A 149 13.24 -2.73 -1.99
CA ALA A 149 12.52 -1.88 -2.91
C ALA A 149 12.89 -0.42 -2.67
N GLU A 150 12.63 0.42 -3.68
CA GLU A 150 12.83 1.85 -3.64
C GLU A 150 11.52 2.56 -3.97
N LEU A 151 11.16 3.57 -3.18
CA LEU A 151 9.99 4.40 -3.46
C LEU A 151 10.25 5.29 -4.67
N THR A 152 9.50 5.14 -5.74
CA THR A 152 9.64 6.00 -6.93
C THR A 152 8.74 7.22 -6.87
N ARG A 153 7.55 7.08 -6.27
CA ARG A 153 6.57 8.16 -6.21
C ARG A 153 5.74 8.09 -4.94
N VAL A 154 5.51 9.25 -4.34
CA VAL A 154 4.66 9.42 -3.17
C VAL A 154 3.59 10.43 -3.55
N GLU A 155 2.41 9.96 -3.92
CA GLU A 155 1.29 10.81 -4.33
C GLU A 155 0.28 10.95 -3.21
N ARG A 156 -0.24 12.17 -3.00
CA ARG A 156 -1.34 12.41 -2.07
C ARG A 156 -2.63 12.36 -2.85
N ASP A 157 -3.34 11.25 -2.71
CA ASP A 157 -4.68 11.10 -3.25
C ASP A 157 -5.72 11.59 -2.24
N PHE A 158 -6.51 12.58 -2.64
CA PHE A 158 -7.67 12.99 -1.86
C PHE A 158 -8.82 12.03 -2.17
N VAL A 159 -9.06 11.08 -1.26
CA VAL A 159 -10.20 10.16 -1.37
C VAL A 159 -11.37 10.73 -0.56
N PRO A 160 -12.43 11.27 -1.21
CA PRO A 160 -13.59 11.78 -0.50
C PRO A 160 -14.26 10.65 0.31
N GLY A 161 -14.32 10.82 1.64
CA GLY A 161 -15.00 9.88 2.56
C GLY A 161 -14.09 9.13 3.56
N VAL A 162 -12.77 9.33 3.52
CA VAL A 162 -11.85 8.89 4.59
C VAL A 162 -11.68 10.03 5.59
N LYS A 163 -11.93 9.80 6.90
CA LYS A 163 -11.96 10.82 7.97
C LYS A 163 -10.67 11.68 8.09
N ALA A 164 -9.55 11.25 7.49
CA ALA A 164 -8.27 11.97 7.47
C ALA A 164 -7.97 12.70 6.16
N GLY A 165 -8.90 12.73 5.19
CA GLY A 165 -8.85 13.54 3.97
C GLY A 165 -7.73 13.22 2.97
N SER A 166 -6.69 12.49 3.34
CA SER A 166 -5.57 12.15 2.46
C SER A 166 -5.23 10.67 2.62
N VAL A 167 -5.20 9.96 1.50
CA VAL A 167 -4.59 8.63 1.38
C VAL A 167 -3.34 8.85 0.55
N VAL A 168 -2.21 8.29 0.99
CA VAL A 168 -0.98 8.36 0.21
C VAL A 168 -0.94 7.16 -0.70
N ARG A 169 -0.79 7.37 -1.99
CA ARG A 169 -0.45 6.29 -2.93
C ARG A 169 1.08 6.23 -3.02
N LEU A 170 1.63 5.13 -2.53
CA LEU A 170 3.05 4.83 -2.59
C LEU A 170 3.30 3.96 -3.82
N GLU A 171 4.08 4.46 -4.77
CA GLU A 171 4.59 3.68 -5.90
C GLU A 171 6.05 3.34 -5.62
N TYR A 172 6.38 2.07 -5.85
CA TYR A 172 7.71 1.53 -5.57
C TYR A 172 8.14 0.58 -6.66
N VAL A 173 9.45 0.40 -6.75
CA VAL A 173 10.08 -0.50 -7.71
C VAL A 173 11.00 -1.44 -6.96
N PHE A 174 11.00 -2.70 -7.35
CA PHE A 174 11.81 -3.74 -6.74
C PHE A 174 12.29 -4.72 -7.79
N THR A 175 13.42 -5.37 -7.54
CA THR A 175 14.04 -6.28 -8.49
C THR A 175 13.86 -7.72 -8.03
N VAL A 176 13.33 -8.57 -8.91
CA VAL A 176 13.15 -10.01 -8.68
C VAL A 176 13.77 -10.75 -9.85
N HIS A 177 14.74 -11.64 -9.59
CA HIS A 177 15.46 -12.38 -10.63
C HIS A 177 16.06 -11.51 -11.75
N GLY A 178 16.43 -10.26 -11.45
CA GLY A 178 16.97 -9.31 -12.43
C GLY A 178 15.91 -8.50 -13.19
N GLU A 179 14.62 -8.79 -12.99
CA GLU A 179 13.51 -8.02 -13.57
C GLU A 179 13.05 -6.92 -12.62
N LEU A 180 12.85 -5.71 -13.16
CA LEU A 180 12.29 -4.57 -12.44
C LEU A 180 10.76 -4.66 -12.45
N LEU A 181 10.17 -4.73 -11.26
CA LEU A 181 8.73 -4.81 -11.07
C LEU A 181 8.21 -3.56 -10.37
N HIS A 182 7.06 -3.06 -10.82
CA HIS A 182 6.39 -1.91 -10.25
C HIS A 182 5.24 -2.36 -9.35
N GLY A 183 5.20 -1.81 -8.13
CA GLY A 183 4.09 -1.96 -7.21
C GLY A 183 3.50 -0.61 -6.82
N ALA A 184 2.20 -0.60 -6.55
CA ALA A 184 1.51 0.56 -6.01
C ALA A 184 0.62 0.14 -4.85
N MET A 185 0.70 0.87 -3.74
CA MET A 185 -0.10 0.59 -2.55
C MET A 185 -0.66 1.87 -1.95
N PRO A 186 -1.98 1.95 -1.71
CA PRO A 186 -2.54 3.01 -0.89
C PRO A 186 -2.16 2.76 0.57
N SER A 187 -1.50 3.75 1.17
CA SER A 187 -1.26 3.82 2.60
C SER A 187 -2.11 4.92 3.26
N PRO A 188 -2.89 4.57 4.28
CA PRO A 188 -3.62 5.54 5.08
C PRO A 188 -2.77 6.16 6.20
N HIS A 189 -1.47 5.82 6.28
CA HIS A 189 -0.63 6.21 7.39
C HIS A 189 -0.03 7.59 7.23
N VAL A 190 -0.15 8.39 8.29
CA VAL A 190 0.40 9.75 8.33
C VAL A 190 1.93 9.73 8.25
N LEU A 191 2.59 8.71 8.80
CA LEU A 191 4.04 8.56 8.69
C LEU A 191 4.48 8.33 7.24
N ASP A 192 3.64 7.68 6.42
CA ASP A 192 3.93 7.46 5.02
C ASP A 192 3.82 8.75 4.18
N LEU A 193 3.18 9.82 4.72
CA LEU A 193 3.22 11.16 4.12
C LEU A 193 4.60 11.83 4.23
N GLN A 194 5.43 11.40 5.17
CA GLN A 194 6.76 11.96 5.41
C GLN A 194 7.84 11.26 4.58
N ARG A 195 7.50 10.11 3.99
CA ARG A 195 8.42 9.37 3.12
C ARG A 195 8.75 10.16 1.86
N ARG A 196 9.94 9.93 1.35
CA ARG A 196 10.44 10.61 0.15
C ARG A 196 10.67 9.60 -0.98
N PRO A 197 10.47 10.00 -2.24
CA PRO A 197 11.03 9.24 -3.37
C PRO A 197 12.53 9.00 -3.17
N GLY A 198 13.02 7.83 -3.56
CA GLY A 198 14.37 7.34 -3.32
C GLY A 198 14.58 6.67 -1.96
N GLU A 199 13.59 6.70 -1.07
CA GLU A 199 13.68 6.02 0.22
C GLU A 199 13.59 4.50 0.02
N GLY A 200 14.57 3.78 0.58
CA GLY A 200 14.59 2.34 0.59
C GLY A 200 13.53 1.79 1.54
N ILE A 201 12.78 0.80 1.07
CA ILE A 201 11.72 0.13 1.84
C ILE A 201 11.80 -1.38 1.65
N TRP A 202 11.17 -2.13 2.55
CA TRP A 202 10.98 -3.56 2.38
C TRP A 202 9.63 -3.84 1.72
N VAL A 203 9.64 -4.68 0.70
CA VAL A 203 8.44 -5.21 0.06
C VAL A 203 8.45 -6.71 0.24
N VAL A 204 7.26 -7.29 0.34
CA VAL A 204 7.07 -8.73 0.28
C VAL A 204 6.22 -9.08 -0.94
N TYR A 205 6.67 -10.04 -1.72
CA TYR A 205 6.02 -10.46 -2.97
C TYR A 205 5.80 -11.98 -2.96
N LEU A 206 4.80 -12.47 -3.70
CA LEU A 206 4.63 -13.92 -3.87
C LEU A 206 5.54 -14.42 -5.00
N PRO A 207 6.34 -15.47 -4.79
CA PRO A 207 7.23 -15.99 -5.84
C PRO A 207 6.45 -16.54 -7.04
N ASP A 208 5.28 -17.13 -6.82
CA ASP A 208 4.42 -17.67 -7.88
C ASP A 208 3.72 -16.58 -8.71
N ASP A 209 3.52 -15.40 -8.12
CA ASP A 209 2.89 -14.24 -8.76
C ASP A 209 3.51 -12.94 -8.21
N PRO A 210 4.63 -12.47 -8.80
CA PRO A 210 5.36 -11.29 -8.34
C PRO A 210 4.56 -9.99 -8.43
N SER A 211 3.46 -9.97 -9.21
CA SER A 211 2.56 -8.81 -9.28
C SER A 211 1.83 -8.56 -7.95
N VAL A 212 1.67 -9.60 -7.14
CA VAL A 212 1.07 -9.51 -5.81
C VAL A 212 2.15 -9.17 -4.78
N SER A 213 2.25 -7.88 -4.49
CA SER A 213 3.22 -7.32 -3.54
C SER A 213 2.56 -6.47 -2.44
N ALA A 214 3.25 -6.36 -1.30
CA ALA A 214 2.82 -5.54 -0.17
C ALA A 214 4.02 -4.89 0.54
N LEU A 215 3.80 -3.68 1.06
CA LEU A 215 4.80 -2.94 1.83
C LEU A 215 4.98 -3.56 3.22
N TRP A 216 6.24 -3.58 3.70
CA TRP A 216 6.60 -3.99 5.05
C TRP A 216 7.29 -2.86 5.83
N PRO A 217 6.95 -2.67 7.12
CA PRO A 217 5.87 -3.32 7.85
C PRO A 217 4.49 -2.83 7.38
N PRO A 218 3.44 -3.65 7.45
CA PRO A 218 2.08 -3.14 7.33
C PRO A 218 1.85 -2.19 8.50
N GLY A 219 1.54 -0.92 8.22
CA GLY A 219 1.37 0.08 9.27
C GLY A 219 0.20 -0.28 10.22
N PRO A 220 0.09 0.39 11.38
CA PRO A 220 -0.92 0.08 12.42
C PRO A 220 -2.40 0.36 12.08
#